data_AF-A0A2V3HPL6-F1
#
_entry.id   AF-A0A2V3HPL6-F1
#
_cell.length_a   1.000
_cell.length_b   1.000
_cell.length_c   1.000
_cell.angle_alpha   90.00
_cell.angle_beta   90.00
_cell.angle_gamma   90.00
#
_symmetry.space_group_name_H-M   'P 1'
#
loop_
_entity.id
_entity.type
_entity.pdbx_description
1 polymer ?
#
loop_
_entity_poly.entity_id
_entity_poly.type
_entity_poly.pdbx_seq_one_letter_code
_entity_poly.pdbx_strand_id
1 'polypeptide(L)'
;MTAWNQPKENSIDALLHGMQFADGVEFDLRLSSDGDFVVYHNELVPGEGPKSERSIERMGTDELRSHGIVTFDGLLSQRPFTDAWQAGGKTANIEFKVPHPAAQIDDVDGYLRAMMRLLEEKLGPFDLPDRSALVYSFSPRIGPVAKSVGFEFPVTRLSPYLRPWGSNRIKRLVGTPNFMRSTVTGLIKQHRKEGMPALAMALQYLQGWERFLHLGTPMAIRGGGLERLNRARAGMGLHVWPAPLELEASMLEAGFSLISDNMDPRVVSLPDGGARWSRPASQPLDEEWRERLDAAADSERADLIKEAGESLPTWSESGVSRRRGIVVEQGRRMFWTGSEDKWAAEAEGGLPWGSPRLIGHRGAGVTD
;
A
#
# COMPACT_ATOMS: atom_id res chain seq x y z
N MET A 1 -29.16 1.25 11.06
CA MET A 1 -27.98 1.23 10.18
C MET A 1 -27.93 -0.12 9.49
N THR A 2 -27.85 -0.17 8.16
CA THR A 2 -27.63 -1.41 7.42
C THR A 2 -26.29 -2.02 7.84
N ALA A 3 -26.23 -3.35 7.96
CA ALA A 3 -24.97 -4.02 8.28
C ALA A 3 -23.98 -3.81 7.13
N TRP A 4 -22.78 -3.32 7.42
CA TRP A 4 -21.68 -3.36 6.45
C TRP A 4 -21.34 -4.82 6.16
N ASN A 5 -21.33 -5.16 4.87
CA ASN A 5 -20.90 -6.46 4.39
C ASN A 5 -19.58 -6.23 3.66
N GLN A 6 -18.48 -6.80 4.18
CA GLN A 6 -17.17 -6.64 3.58
C GLN A 6 -17.20 -7.22 2.15
N PRO A 7 -16.90 -6.44 1.11
CA PRO A 7 -16.80 -6.96 -0.25
C PRO A 7 -15.61 -7.91 -0.36
N LYS A 8 -15.70 -8.88 -1.27
CA LYS A 8 -14.65 -9.87 -1.53
C LYS A 8 -13.33 -9.17 -1.88
N GLU A 9 -12.21 -9.63 -1.31
CA GLU A 9 -10.89 -9.08 -1.61
C GLU A 9 -10.62 -9.05 -3.13
N ASN A 10 -9.90 -8.03 -3.61
CA ASN A 10 -9.55 -7.84 -5.03
C ASN A 10 -10.76 -7.80 -5.99
N SER A 11 -11.99 -7.68 -5.49
CA SER A 11 -13.18 -7.42 -6.32
C SER A 11 -13.32 -5.93 -6.64
N ILE A 12 -14.06 -5.59 -7.69
CA ILE A 12 -14.34 -4.19 -8.05
C ILE A 12 -14.92 -3.42 -6.85
N ASP A 13 -15.89 -4.00 -6.12
CA ASP A 13 -16.52 -3.35 -4.98
C ASP A 13 -15.53 -3.07 -3.84
N ALA A 14 -14.63 -4.02 -3.55
CA ALA A 14 -13.60 -3.83 -2.54
C ALA A 14 -12.60 -2.74 -2.94
N LEU A 15 -12.17 -2.73 -4.20
CA LEU A 15 -11.18 -1.77 -4.69
C LEU A 15 -11.75 -0.36 -4.79
N LEU A 16 -13.01 -0.23 -5.21
CA LEU A 16 -13.76 1.03 -5.16
C LEU A 16 -13.89 1.53 -3.72
N HIS A 17 -14.29 0.66 -2.81
CA HIS A 17 -14.40 1.00 -1.40
C HIS A 17 -13.07 1.53 -0.84
N GLY A 18 -11.97 0.79 -1.01
CA GLY A 18 -10.64 1.21 -0.54
C GLY A 18 -10.22 2.57 -1.12
N MET A 19 -10.41 2.77 -2.43
CA MET A 19 -10.06 4.02 -3.11
C MET A 19 -10.86 5.23 -2.61
N GLN A 20 -12.14 5.04 -2.28
CA GLN A 20 -13.03 6.12 -1.85
C GLN A 20 -12.95 6.41 -0.35
N PHE A 21 -12.87 5.35 0.46
CA PHE A 21 -12.92 5.42 1.92
C PHE A 21 -11.59 5.84 2.55
N ALA A 22 -10.47 5.33 2.04
CA ALA A 22 -9.13 5.54 2.62
C ALA A 22 -8.26 6.49 1.78
N ASP A 23 -6.99 6.68 2.10
CA ASP A 23 -6.04 7.43 1.25
C ASP A 23 -5.66 6.70 -0.04
N GLY A 24 -6.12 5.48 -0.20
CA GLY A 24 -5.75 4.66 -1.33
C GLY A 24 -6.09 3.19 -1.14
N VAL A 25 -5.66 2.41 -2.10
CA VAL A 25 -5.92 0.98 -2.18
C VAL A 25 -4.67 0.22 -2.56
N GLU A 26 -4.53 -0.98 -2.03
CA GLU A 26 -3.58 -1.98 -2.48
C GLU A 26 -4.34 -3.10 -3.21
N PHE A 27 -3.75 -3.64 -4.28
CA PHE A 27 -4.31 -4.79 -5.00
C PHE A 27 -3.24 -5.58 -5.75
N ASP A 28 -3.57 -6.85 -6.03
CA ASP A 28 -2.66 -7.81 -6.62
C ASP A 28 -2.92 -7.99 -8.12
N LEU A 29 -1.86 -7.90 -8.94
CA LEU A 29 -1.93 -8.21 -10.37
C LEU A 29 -1.18 -9.49 -10.71
N ARG A 30 -1.79 -10.27 -11.62
CA ARG A 30 -1.22 -11.43 -12.32
C ARG A 30 -1.51 -11.32 -13.81
N LEU A 31 -0.72 -12.02 -14.62
CA LEU A 31 -1.00 -12.20 -16.05
C LEU A 31 -1.80 -13.49 -16.25
N SER A 32 -2.82 -13.43 -17.10
CA SER A 32 -3.46 -14.61 -17.67
C SER A 32 -2.58 -15.27 -18.75
N SER A 33 -3.01 -16.40 -19.30
CA SER A 33 -2.32 -17.02 -20.45
C SER A 33 -2.38 -16.15 -21.72
N ASP A 34 -3.36 -15.25 -21.80
CA ASP A 34 -3.51 -14.31 -22.92
C ASP A 34 -2.60 -13.08 -22.77
N GLY A 35 -1.85 -13.00 -21.66
CA GLY A 35 -0.95 -11.89 -21.36
C GLY A 35 -1.67 -10.63 -20.88
N ASP A 36 -2.91 -10.72 -20.42
CA ASP A 36 -3.67 -9.58 -19.88
C ASP A 36 -3.70 -9.61 -18.34
N PHE A 37 -3.98 -8.46 -17.73
CA PHE A 37 -4.02 -8.35 -16.27
C PHE A 37 -5.34 -8.83 -15.67
N VAL A 38 -5.21 -9.69 -14.66
CA VAL A 38 -6.28 -10.02 -13.73
C VAL A 38 -5.93 -9.58 -12.32
N VAL A 39 -6.94 -9.18 -11.55
CA VAL A 39 -6.78 -8.71 -10.17
C VAL A 39 -7.02 -9.89 -9.23
N TYR A 40 -5.93 -10.51 -8.75
CA TYR A 40 -6.03 -11.74 -7.96
C TYR A 40 -4.77 -12.06 -7.15
N HIS A 41 -4.97 -12.36 -5.86
CA HIS A 41 -3.88 -12.64 -4.94
C HIS A 41 -3.25 -14.03 -5.15
N ASN A 42 -4.08 -15.08 -5.16
CA ASN A 42 -3.61 -16.47 -5.04
C ASN A 42 -3.02 -16.99 -6.34
N GLU A 43 -2.14 -17.99 -6.22
CA GLU A 43 -1.49 -18.57 -7.39
C GLU A 43 -2.42 -19.46 -8.23
N LEU A 44 -3.48 -19.97 -7.60
CA LEU A 44 -4.38 -20.97 -8.18
C LEU A 44 -5.83 -20.55 -8.01
N VAL A 45 -6.66 -20.88 -8.99
CA VAL A 45 -8.12 -20.91 -8.83
C VAL A 45 -8.48 -22.03 -7.84
N PRO A 46 -9.41 -21.80 -6.88
CA PRO A 46 -9.88 -22.85 -5.97
C PRO A 46 -10.54 -23.99 -6.75
N GLY A 47 -10.28 -25.24 -6.34
CA GLY A 47 -10.89 -26.41 -6.98
C GLY A 47 -10.03 -27.67 -6.91
N GLU A 48 -10.58 -28.75 -7.42
CA GLU A 48 -9.90 -30.04 -7.58
C GLU A 48 -9.12 -30.07 -8.91
N GLY A 49 -8.20 -31.04 -9.05
CA GLY A 49 -7.42 -31.24 -10.27
C GLY A 49 -5.98 -30.66 -10.22
N PRO A 50 -5.21 -30.90 -11.29
CA PRO A 50 -3.80 -30.54 -11.38
C PRO A 50 -3.55 -29.04 -11.15
N LYS A 51 -2.53 -28.72 -10.36
CA LYS A 51 -2.16 -27.30 -10.09
C LYS A 51 -1.82 -26.53 -11.35
N SER A 52 -1.31 -27.19 -12.38
CA SER A 52 -1.01 -26.57 -13.67
C SER A 52 -2.26 -26.06 -14.38
N GLU A 53 -3.37 -26.79 -14.30
CA GLU A 53 -4.64 -26.43 -14.95
C GLU A 53 -5.38 -25.32 -14.21
N ARG A 54 -5.09 -25.16 -12.91
CA ARG A 54 -5.67 -24.09 -12.07
C ARG A 54 -4.78 -22.87 -11.93
N SER A 55 -3.61 -22.84 -12.56
CA SER A 55 -2.66 -21.73 -12.45
C SER A 55 -3.19 -20.54 -13.23
N ILE A 56 -3.19 -19.36 -12.61
CA ILE A 56 -3.69 -18.13 -13.24
C ILE A 56 -2.98 -17.86 -14.58
N GLU A 57 -1.67 -18.05 -14.60
CA GLU A 57 -0.83 -17.79 -15.78
C GLU A 57 -0.99 -18.84 -16.89
N ARG A 58 -1.82 -19.86 -16.68
CA ARG A 58 -2.13 -20.92 -17.67
C ARG A 58 -3.59 -20.94 -18.11
N MET A 59 -4.42 -20.05 -17.57
CA MET A 59 -5.84 -19.96 -17.89
C MET A 59 -6.11 -18.70 -18.73
N GLY A 60 -7.04 -18.82 -19.68
CA GLY A 60 -7.45 -17.69 -20.51
C GLY A 60 -8.19 -16.62 -19.70
N THR A 61 -8.16 -15.38 -20.15
CA THR A 61 -8.80 -14.26 -19.44
C THR A 61 -10.31 -14.48 -19.27
N ASP A 62 -11.00 -14.96 -20.32
CA ASP A 62 -12.44 -15.24 -20.25
C ASP A 62 -12.79 -16.41 -19.31
N GLU A 63 -11.91 -17.41 -19.23
CA GLU A 63 -12.04 -18.52 -18.28
C GLU A 63 -11.91 -18.01 -16.84
N LEU A 64 -10.88 -17.20 -16.55
CA LEU A 64 -10.69 -16.58 -15.24
C LEU A 64 -11.88 -15.68 -14.85
N ARG A 65 -12.46 -14.94 -15.80
CA ARG A 65 -13.68 -14.17 -15.57
C ARG A 65 -14.88 -15.05 -15.20
N SER A 66 -15.00 -16.24 -15.79
CA SER A 66 -16.05 -17.20 -15.42
C SER A 66 -15.92 -17.70 -13.98
N HIS A 67 -14.71 -17.66 -13.40
CA HIS A 67 -14.44 -17.90 -11.98
C HIS A 67 -14.67 -16.67 -11.08
N GLY A 68 -15.20 -15.58 -11.63
CA GLY A 68 -15.45 -14.34 -10.89
C GLY A 68 -14.18 -13.55 -10.57
N ILE A 69 -13.08 -13.81 -11.27
CA ILE A 69 -11.86 -12.99 -11.19
C ILE A 69 -12.03 -11.79 -12.11
N VAL A 70 -11.79 -10.59 -11.58
CA VAL A 70 -11.95 -9.35 -12.34
C VAL A 70 -10.69 -9.03 -13.14
N THR A 71 -10.86 -8.40 -14.29
CA THR A 71 -9.74 -7.90 -15.10
C THR A 71 -9.35 -6.50 -14.64
N PHE A 72 -8.10 -6.11 -14.90
CA PHE A 72 -7.66 -4.75 -14.61
C PHE A 72 -8.40 -3.71 -15.47
N ASP A 73 -8.70 -4.03 -16.73
CA ASP A 73 -9.58 -3.20 -17.58
C ASP A 73 -10.97 -3.03 -16.96
N GLY A 74 -11.51 -4.09 -16.35
CA GLY A 74 -12.77 -4.04 -15.62
C GLY A 74 -12.73 -3.03 -14.47
N LEU A 75 -11.62 -2.96 -13.74
CA LEU A 75 -11.39 -1.95 -12.70
C LEU A 75 -11.20 -0.54 -13.28
N LEU A 76 -10.35 -0.39 -14.30
CA LEU A 76 -10.06 0.91 -14.94
C LEU A 76 -11.28 1.51 -15.65
N SER A 77 -12.27 0.68 -16.03
CA SER A 77 -13.55 1.16 -16.55
C SER A 77 -14.46 1.81 -15.49
N GLN A 78 -14.14 1.64 -14.20
CA GLN A 78 -14.92 2.22 -13.11
C GLN A 78 -14.53 3.69 -12.90
N ARG A 79 -15.29 4.62 -13.49
CA ARG A 79 -15.07 6.06 -13.30
C ARG A 79 -14.90 6.49 -11.84
N PRO A 80 -15.71 6.02 -10.87
CA PRO A 80 -15.51 6.43 -9.48
C PRO A 80 -14.15 6.01 -8.89
N PHE A 81 -13.49 5.00 -9.47
CA PHE A 81 -12.12 4.60 -9.13
C PHE A 81 -11.10 5.53 -9.79
N THR A 82 -11.18 5.67 -11.11
CA THR A 82 -10.17 6.40 -11.90
C THR A 82 -10.25 7.91 -11.70
N ASP A 83 -11.43 8.47 -11.48
CA ASP A 83 -11.61 9.89 -11.17
C ASP A 83 -10.99 10.22 -9.81
N ALA A 84 -11.22 9.37 -8.79
CA ALA A 84 -10.63 9.53 -7.47
C ALA A 84 -9.10 9.43 -7.49
N TRP A 85 -8.56 8.54 -8.33
CA TRP A 85 -7.12 8.37 -8.51
C TRP A 85 -6.49 9.58 -9.20
N GLN A 86 -7.05 10.03 -10.33
CA GLN A 86 -6.56 11.18 -11.11
C GLN A 86 -6.69 12.50 -10.34
N ALA A 87 -7.61 12.60 -9.37
CA ALA A 87 -7.76 13.80 -8.55
C ALA A 87 -6.56 14.11 -7.63
N GLY A 88 -5.56 13.22 -7.47
CA GLY A 88 -4.25 13.54 -6.86
C GLY A 88 -4.14 13.52 -5.35
N GLY A 89 -5.20 13.09 -4.66
CA GLY A 89 -5.15 12.79 -3.24
C GLY A 89 -4.94 11.31 -2.92
N LYS A 90 -5.14 10.41 -3.89
CA LYS A 90 -5.16 8.96 -3.63
C LYS A 90 -3.90 8.24 -4.09
N THR A 91 -3.66 7.04 -3.56
CA THR A 91 -2.54 6.19 -3.97
C THR A 91 -3.00 4.77 -4.27
N ALA A 92 -2.62 4.23 -5.43
CA ALA A 92 -2.72 2.82 -5.75
C ALA A 92 -1.37 2.12 -5.50
N ASN A 93 -1.39 1.13 -4.62
CA ASN A 93 -0.27 0.22 -4.41
C ASN A 93 -0.53 -1.07 -5.17
N ILE A 94 0.30 -1.37 -6.16
CA ILE A 94 0.02 -2.43 -7.14
C ILE A 94 1.02 -3.56 -6.93
N GLU A 95 0.61 -4.69 -6.36
CA GLU A 95 1.50 -5.83 -6.17
C GLU A 95 1.59 -6.70 -7.42
N PHE A 96 2.77 -6.75 -8.03
CA PHE A 96 3.10 -7.74 -9.04
C PHE A 96 3.40 -9.09 -8.38
N LYS A 97 2.46 -10.02 -8.56
CA LYS A 97 2.64 -11.42 -8.19
C LYS A 97 3.47 -12.15 -9.23
N VAL A 98 4.52 -12.80 -8.78
CA VAL A 98 5.30 -13.72 -9.62
C VAL A 98 4.57 -15.05 -9.80
N PRO A 99 4.78 -15.74 -10.93
CA PRO A 99 4.10 -16.99 -11.23
C PRO A 99 4.48 -18.09 -10.24
N HIS A 100 3.54 -19.01 -10.02
CA HIS A 100 3.83 -20.23 -9.29
C HIS A 100 4.62 -21.21 -10.16
N PRO A 101 5.52 -22.05 -9.60
CA PRO A 101 6.29 -23.01 -10.39
C PRO A 101 5.45 -23.97 -11.25
N ALA A 102 4.19 -24.21 -10.88
CA ALA A 102 3.25 -25.02 -11.68
C ALA A 102 2.87 -24.37 -13.02
N ALA A 103 3.05 -23.06 -13.16
CA ALA A 103 2.90 -22.34 -14.43
C ALA A 103 4.02 -22.69 -15.42
N GLN A 104 5.14 -23.26 -14.96
CA GLN A 104 6.32 -23.57 -15.78
C GLN A 104 6.92 -22.33 -16.48
N ILE A 105 6.82 -21.18 -15.82
CA ILE A 105 7.43 -19.92 -16.24
C ILE A 105 8.73 -19.72 -15.45
N ASP A 106 9.86 -20.05 -16.07
CA ASP A 106 11.18 -19.96 -15.44
C ASP A 106 11.84 -18.57 -15.62
N ASP A 107 11.46 -17.83 -16.66
CA ASP A 107 11.96 -16.47 -16.93
C ASP A 107 11.18 -15.41 -16.14
N VAL A 108 11.51 -15.29 -14.85
CA VAL A 108 10.90 -14.27 -13.95
C VAL A 108 11.20 -12.84 -14.41
N ASP A 109 12.38 -12.59 -15.01
CA ASP A 109 12.74 -11.25 -15.48
C ASP A 109 11.91 -10.86 -16.71
N GLY A 110 11.71 -11.79 -17.65
CA GLY A 110 10.82 -11.62 -18.79
C GLY A 110 9.37 -11.43 -18.38
N TYR A 111 8.89 -12.19 -17.38
CA TYR A 111 7.54 -12.04 -16.84
C TYR A 111 7.32 -10.67 -16.21
N LEU A 112 8.22 -10.21 -15.33
CA LEU A 112 8.14 -8.87 -14.73
C LEU A 112 8.22 -7.77 -15.79
N ARG A 113 9.04 -7.94 -16.83
CA ARG A 113 9.12 -7.01 -17.96
C ARG A 113 7.79 -6.93 -18.71
N ALA A 114 7.10 -8.04 -18.91
CA ALA A 114 5.78 -8.05 -19.55
C ALA A 114 4.76 -7.30 -18.71
N MET A 115 4.72 -7.54 -17.39
CA MET A 115 3.83 -6.81 -16.48
C MET A 115 4.11 -5.30 -16.48
N MET A 116 5.38 -4.88 -16.43
CA MET A 116 5.75 -3.47 -16.43
C MET A 116 5.25 -2.76 -17.69
N ARG A 117 5.52 -3.33 -18.88
CA ARG A 117 5.08 -2.76 -20.15
C ARG A 117 3.57 -2.69 -20.27
N LEU A 118 2.88 -3.75 -19.85
CA LEU A 118 1.43 -3.77 -19.85
C LEU A 118 0.86 -2.73 -18.89
N LEU A 119 1.48 -2.51 -17.73
CA LEU A 119 0.98 -1.53 -16.77
C LEU A 119 1.14 -0.10 -17.30
N GLU A 120 2.27 0.22 -17.94
CA GLU A 120 2.47 1.48 -18.66
C GLU A 120 1.44 1.68 -19.78
N GLU A 121 1.19 0.64 -20.58
CA GLU A 121 0.18 0.69 -21.64
C GLU A 121 -1.22 0.97 -21.08
N LYS A 122 -1.62 0.25 -20.02
CA LYS A 122 -2.96 0.34 -19.44
C LYS A 122 -3.18 1.64 -18.68
N LEU A 123 -2.14 2.18 -18.04
CA LEU A 123 -2.23 3.42 -17.26
C LEU A 123 -1.89 4.68 -18.07
N GLY A 124 -1.19 4.58 -19.19
CA GLY A 124 -0.81 5.71 -20.04
C GLY A 124 -1.96 6.62 -20.50
N PRO A 125 -3.19 6.11 -20.72
CA PRO A 125 -4.34 6.97 -21.03
C PRO A 125 -4.87 7.83 -19.88
N PHE A 126 -4.41 7.61 -18.64
CA PHE A 126 -4.90 8.31 -17.44
C PHE A 126 -3.90 9.39 -17.00
N ASP A 127 -4.41 10.56 -16.64
CA ASP A 127 -3.61 11.67 -16.11
C ASP A 127 -3.35 11.45 -14.61
N LEU A 128 -2.45 10.50 -14.31
CA LEU A 128 -2.14 10.11 -12.95
C LEU A 128 -1.12 11.07 -12.32
N PRO A 129 -1.43 11.65 -11.14
CA PRO A 129 -0.48 12.53 -10.46
C PRO A 129 0.79 11.81 -10.07
N ASP A 130 1.88 12.57 -9.97
CA ASP A 130 3.15 12.03 -9.48
C ASP A 130 2.90 11.39 -8.11
N ARG A 131 3.47 10.20 -7.92
CA ARG A 131 3.41 9.50 -6.61
C ARG A 131 2.02 9.02 -6.21
N SER A 132 1.11 8.90 -7.18
CA SER A 132 -0.19 8.26 -6.98
C SER A 132 -0.16 6.75 -7.25
N ALA A 133 0.93 6.20 -7.78
CA ALA A 133 1.09 4.78 -8.08
C ALA A 133 2.43 4.25 -7.56
N LEU A 134 2.42 3.12 -6.86
CA LEU A 134 3.61 2.45 -6.35
C LEU A 134 3.53 0.95 -6.60
N VAL A 135 4.50 0.39 -7.31
CA VAL A 135 4.48 -1.03 -7.67
C VAL A 135 5.26 -1.85 -6.66
N TYR A 136 4.63 -2.89 -6.11
CA TYR A 136 5.21 -3.84 -5.17
C TYR A 136 5.59 -5.14 -5.84
N SER A 137 6.58 -5.83 -5.28
CA SER A 137 6.71 -7.27 -5.45
C SER A 137 7.54 -7.86 -4.33
N PHE A 138 7.29 -9.13 -3.99
CA PHE A 138 8.26 -9.90 -3.22
C PHE A 138 9.51 -10.24 -4.04
N SER A 139 9.48 -10.19 -5.38
CA SER A 139 10.64 -10.57 -6.19
C SER A 139 11.86 -9.67 -5.93
N PRO A 140 13.06 -10.23 -5.67
CA PRO A 140 14.30 -9.45 -5.61
C PRO A 140 14.70 -8.88 -6.97
N ARG A 141 14.03 -9.29 -8.05
CA ARG A 141 14.29 -8.83 -9.42
C ARG A 141 13.51 -7.57 -9.80
N ILE A 142 12.54 -7.13 -8.99
CA ILE A 142 11.68 -5.99 -9.33
C ILE A 142 12.48 -4.71 -9.63
N GLY A 143 13.43 -4.34 -8.77
CA GLY A 143 14.30 -3.17 -8.96
C GLY A 143 15.21 -3.30 -10.19
N PRO A 144 16.02 -4.37 -10.30
CA PRO A 144 16.87 -4.60 -11.47
C PRO A 144 16.11 -4.60 -12.81
N VAL A 145 14.94 -5.25 -12.87
CA VAL A 145 14.13 -5.32 -14.10
C VAL A 145 13.55 -3.95 -14.45
N ALA A 146 12.95 -3.25 -13.48
CA ALA A 146 12.41 -1.90 -13.67
C ALA A 146 13.46 -0.95 -14.26
N LYS A 147 14.67 -0.95 -13.68
CA LYS A 147 15.78 -0.15 -14.20
C LYS A 147 16.20 -0.57 -15.61
N SER A 148 16.19 -1.87 -15.92
CA SER A 148 16.61 -2.38 -17.23
C SER A 148 15.66 -2.00 -18.38
N VAL A 149 14.40 -1.70 -18.06
CA VAL A 149 13.38 -1.33 -19.06
C VAL A 149 12.98 0.13 -19.00
N GLY A 150 13.56 0.91 -18.08
CA GLY A 150 13.22 2.32 -17.91
C GLY A 150 11.80 2.54 -17.39
N PHE A 151 11.31 1.62 -16.55
CA PHE A 151 9.94 1.62 -16.06
C PHE A 151 9.58 2.94 -15.35
N GLU A 152 8.48 3.56 -15.75
CA GLU A 152 8.10 4.92 -15.33
C GLU A 152 7.60 4.99 -13.89
N PHE A 153 6.93 3.94 -13.41
CA PHE A 153 6.40 3.91 -12.06
C PHE A 153 7.47 3.52 -11.03
N PRO A 154 7.46 4.14 -9.83
CA PRO A 154 8.35 3.72 -8.77
C PRO A 154 8.01 2.31 -8.33
N VAL A 155 9.06 1.53 -8.05
CA VAL A 155 8.95 0.18 -7.49
C VAL A 155 9.45 0.13 -6.06
N THR A 156 8.94 -0.82 -5.28
CA THR A 156 9.56 -1.23 -4.02
C THR A 156 9.43 -2.73 -3.80
N ARG A 157 10.37 -3.28 -3.04
CA ARG A 157 10.39 -4.70 -2.69
C ARG A 157 9.81 -4.93 -1.29
N LEU A 158 8.88 -5.88 -1.19
CA LEU A 158 8.26 -6.32 0.05
C LEU A 158 9.24 -7.14 0.92
N SER A 159 9.29 -6.84 2.22
CA SER A 159 10.15 -7.51 3.21
C SER A 159 9.33 -8.12 4.36
N PRO A 160 9.58 -9.37 4.80
CA PRO A 160 10.65 -10.25 4.37
C PRO A 160 10.36 -10.83 2.98
N TYR A 161 11.41 -11.32 2.31
CA TYR A 161 11.23 -12.07 1.08
C TYR A 161 10.42 -13.35 1.36
N LEU A 162 9.26 -13.46 0.72
CA LEU A 162 8.44 -14.66 0.69
C LEU A 162 8.57 -15.33 -0.68
N ARG A 163 8.76 -16.65 -0.70
CA ARG A 163 8.75 -17.41 -1.96
C ARG A 163 7.30 -17.59 -2.46
N PRO A 164 7.08 -17.69 -3.77
CA PRO A 164 5.74 -17.82 -4.33
C PRO A 164 5.12 -19.23 -4.22
N TRP A 165 5.76 -20.17 -3.52
CA TRP A 165 5.21 -21.53 -3.33
C TRP A 165 5.41 -22.04 -1.90
N GLY A 166 4.66 -23.09 -1.56
CA GLY A 166 4.69 -23.76 -0.25
C GLY A 166 3.59 -23.30 0.69
N SER A 167 3.32 -24.10 1.72
CA SER A 167 2.35 -23.76 2.77
C SER A 167 2.82 -22.56 3.60
N ASN A 168 1.92 -21.89 4.33
CA ASN A 168 2.27 -20.78 5.21
C ASN A 168 3.41 -21.11 6.20
N ARG A 169 3.49 -22.37 6.66
CA ARG A 169 4.60 -22.84 7.50
C ARG A 169 5.95 -22.86 6.76
N ILE A 170 5.96 -23.28 5.48
CA ILE A 170 7.17 -23.31 4.64
C ILE A 170 7.57 -21.88 4.23
N LYS A 171 6.61 -21.04 3.83
CA LYS A 171 6.84 -19.63 3.51
C LYS A 171 7.48 -18.90 4.71
N ARG A 172 6.98 -19.14 5.93
CA ARG A 172 7.58 -18.62 7.18
C ARG A 172 8.97 -19.20 7.45
N LEU A 173 9.15 -20.53 7.38
CA LEU A 173 10.45 -21.19 7.62
C LEU A 173 11.58 -20.66 6.72
N VAL A 174 11.28 -20.40 5.44
CA VAL A 174 12.24 -19.83 4.48
C VAL A 174 12.38 -18.31 4.63
N GLY A 175 11.33 -17.61 5.07
CA GLY A 175 11.36 -16.19 5.40
C GLY A 175 12.23 -15.88 6.63
N THR A 176 12.27 -16.76 7.63
CA THR A 176 12.97 -16.54 8.92
C THR A 176 14.48 -16.29 8.79
N PRO A 177 15.26 -17.04 7.98
CA PRO A 177 16.67 -16.71 7.74
C PRO A 177 16.89 -15.34 7.07
N ASN A 178 16.02 -14.96 6.13
CA ASN A 178 16.08 -13.64 5.52
C ASN A 178 15.71 -12.54 6.53
N PHE A 179 14.70 -12.77 7.36
CA PHE A 179 14.30 -11.87 8.42
C PHE A 179 15.45 -11.60 9.42
N MET A 180 16.13 -12.65 9.91
CA MET A 180 17.27 -12.50 10.82
C MET A 180 18.49 -11.79 10.20
N ARG A 181 18.68 -11.92 8.88
CA ARG A 181 19.81 -11.31 8.15
C ARG A 181 19.52 -9.88 7.65
N SER A 182 18.26 -9.50 7.49
CA SER A 182 17.87 -8.19 7.00
C SER A 182 17.61 -7.22 8.15
N THR A 183 18.58 -6.35 8.44
CA THR A 183 18.33 -5.23 9.35
C THR A 183 17.52 -4.16 8.63
N VAL A 184 16.67 -3.42 9.36
CA VAL A 184 15.89 -2.31 8.78
C VAL A 184 16.79 -1.28 8.08
N THR A 185 17.94 -0.97 8.66
CA THR A 185 18.92 -0.06 8.05
C THR A 185 19.56 -0.63 6.80
N GLY A 186 19.81 -1.95 6.75
CA GLY A 186 20.30 -2.64 5.56
C GLY A 186 19.29 -2.57 4.41
N LEU A 187 18.00 -2.80 4.71
CA LEU A 187 16.91 -2.67 3.74
C LEU A 187 16.83 -1.24 3.20
N ILE A 188 16.82 -0.22 4.07
CA ILE A 188 16.79 1.19 3.64
C ILE A 188 17.97 1.52 2.70
N LYS A 189 19.19 1.09 3.06
CA LYS A 189 20.39 1.31 2.23
C LYS A 189 20.27 0.61 0.86
N GLN A 190 19.77 -0.62 0.85
CA GLN A 190 19.58 -1.38 -0.38
C GLN A 190 18.55 -0.69 -1.29
N HIS A 191 17.36 -0.42 -0.77
CA HIS A 191 16.28 0.24 -1.52
C HIS A 191 16.72 1.60 -2.07
N ARG A 192 17.46 2.40 -1.28
CA ARG A 192 18.02 3.68 -1.75
C ARG A 192 19.05 3.50 -2.87
N LYS A 193 19.90 2.48 -2.80
CA LYS A 193 20.87 2.14 -3.87
C LYS A 193 20.15 1.74 -5.18
N GLU A 194 18.98 1.10 -5.05
CA GLU A 194 18.14 0.70 -6.18
C GLU A 194 17.20 1.83 -6.66
N GLY A 195 17.26 3.03 -6.06
CA GLY A 195 16.43 4.18 -6.44
C GLY A 195 14.98 4.11 -5.98
N MET A 196 14.64 3.18 -5.09
CA MET A 196 13.27 3.00 -4.60
C MET A 196 12.91 4.15 -3.63
N PRO A 197 11.75 4.82 -3.78
CA PRO A 197 11.38 5.96 -2.94
C PRO A 197 10.70 5.54 -1.62
N ALA A 198 10.29 4.28 -1.52
CA ALA A 198 9.60 3.72 -0.38
C ALA A 198 10.14 2.33 -0.05
N LEU A 199 9.92 1.91 1.19
CA LEU A 199 10.16 0.57 1.70
C LEU A 199 8.83 0.00 2.17
N ALA A 200 8.58 -1.27 1.85
CA ALA A 200 7.41 -1.99 2.32
C ALA A 200 7.87 -3.17 3.18
N MET A 201 7.41 -3.25 4.44
CA MET A 201 7.79 -4.33 5.36
C MET A 201 6.70 -4.81 6.31
N ALA A 202 6.88 -6.02 6.80
CA ALA A 202 6.05 -6.58 7.85
C ALA A 202 6.27 -5.86 9.21
N LEU A 203 5.20 -5.66 9.98
CA LEU A 203 5.19 -4.97 11.28
C LEU A 203 6.18 -5.57 12.29
N GLN A 204 6.47 -6.87 12.19
CA GLN A 204 7.38 -7.61 13.07
C GLN A 204 8.83 -7.08 13.03
N TYR A 205 9.21 -6.32 12.00
CA TYR A 205 10.49 -5.61 11.98
C TYR A 205 10.59 -4.47 12.99
N LEU A 206 9.45 -3.96 13.47
CA LEU A 206 9.34 -2.73 14.26
C LEU A 206 8.65 -2.96 15.62
N GLN A 207 7.76 -3.94 15.70
CA GLN A 207 6.94 -4.22 16.87
C GLN A 207 6.98 -5.70 17.23
N GLY A 208 6.97 -6.01 18.53
CA GLY A 208 7.10 -7.36 19.05
C GLY A 208 8.53 -7.71 19.48
N TRP A 209 8.72 -8.98 19.86
CA TRP A 209 10.02 -9.50 20.28
C TRP A 209 10.91 -9.81 19.05
N GLU A 210 10.28 -10.01 17.89
CA GLU A 210 10.92 -10.37 16.63
C GLU A 210 11.91 -9.31 16.14
N ARG A 211 11.68 -8.02 16.44
CA ARG A 211 12.62 -6.94 16.11
C ARG A 211 14.01 -7.09 16.73
N PHE A 212 14.15 -7.93 17.75
CA PHE A 212 15.43 -8.23 18.41
C PHE A 212 16.15 -9.46 17.80
N LEU A 213 15.54 -10.15 16.83
CA LEU A 213 16.10 -11.36 16.23
C LEU A 213 17.23 -11.11 15.22
N HIS A 214 17.36 -9.88 14.71
CA HIS A 214 18.37 -9.54 13.71
C HIS A 214 19.67 -9.01 14.33
N LEU A 215 20.79 -9.16 13.63
CA LEU A 215 22.15 -8.79 14.11
C LEU A 215 22.46 -7.28 14.15
N GLY A 216 21.44 -6.41 14.11
CA GLY A 216 21.61 -4.95 14.10
C GLY A 216 20.80 -4.24 15.17
N THR A 217 20.96 -2.91 15.26
CA THR A 217 20.21 -2.06 16.20
C THR A 217 18.71 -2.15 15.90
N PRO A 218 17.88 -2.60 16.86
CA PRO A 218 16.43 -2.65 16.68
C PRO A 218 15.83 -1.28 16.40
N MET A 219 14.90 -1.23 15.45
CA MET A 219 14.03 -0.09 15.20
C MET A 219 12.68 -0.30 15.90
N ALA A 220 11.91 0.77 16.06
CA ALA A 220 10.63 0.70 16.75
C ALA A 220 9.63 1.70 16.21
N ILE A 221 8.36 1.50 16.56
CA ILE A 221 7.27 2.43 16.28
C ILE A 221 7.22 3.63 17.23
N ARG A 222 7.99 3.62 18.34
CA ARG A 222 7.99 4.70 19.36
C ARG A 222 9.39 4.92 19.95
N GLY A 223 9.56 6.05 20.64
CA GLY A 223 10.77 6.40 21.41
C GLY A 223 12.04 6.50 20.55
N GLY A 224 13.21 6.28 21.16
CA GLY A 224 14.49 6.40 20.45
C GLY A 224 14.67 5.43 19.26
N GLY A 225 13.93 4.32 19.23
CA GLY A 225 13.90 3.41 18.07
C GLY A 225 13.22 4.02 16.85
N LEU A 226 12.13 4.77 17.07
CA LEU A 226 11.46 5.54 16.02
C LEU A 226 12.33 6.68 15.52
N GLU A 227 12.99 7.41 16.43
CA GLU A 227 13.87 8.51 16.02
C GLU A 227 15.00 8.01 15.10
N ARG A 228 15.66 6.89 15.48
CA ARG A 228 16.67 6.24 14.64
C ARG A 228 16.11 5.81 13.29
N LEU A 229 14.90 5.25 13.27
CA LEU A 229 14.22 4.83 12.04
C LEU A 229 13.95 6.03 11.12
N ASN A 230 13.38 7.10 11.65
CA ASN A 230 13.06 8.32 10.89
C ASN A 230 14.33 8.97 10.34
N ARG A 231 15.39 9.07 11.15
CA ARG A 231 16.71 9.53 10.67
C ARG A 231 17.30 8.64 9.58
N ALA A 232 17.13 7.32 9.67
CA ALA A 232 17.66 6.40 8.67
C ALA A 232 16.91 6.50 7.32
N ARG A 233 15.57 6.55 7.36
CA ARG A 233 14.73 6.61 6.15
C ARG A 233 14.77 7.99 5.50
N ALA A 234 14.86 9.05 6.30
CA ALA A 234 15.12 10.43 5.89
C ALA A 234 14.22 10.93 4.74
N GLY A 235 12.91 10.67 4.85
CA GLY A 235 11.91 11.01 3.84
C GLY A 235 11.50 9.87 2.91
N MET A 236 12.19 8.73 2.94
CA MET A 236 11.71 7.51 2.28
C MET A 236 10.38 7.06 2.92
N GLY A 237 9.41 6.70 2.07
CA GLY A 237 8.13 6.16 2.50
C GLY A 237 8.29 4.82 3.21
N LEU A 238 7.43 4.54 4.19
CA LEU A 238 7.46 3.28 4.93
C LEU A 238 6.05 2.69 4.99
N HIS A 239 5.81 1.68 4.17
CA HIS A 239 4.56 0.95 4.10
C HIS A 239 4.63 -0.29 4.99
N VAL A 240 3.67 -0.47 5.89
CA VAL A 240 3.71 -1.53 6.90
C VAL A 240 2.43 -2.34 6.89
N TRP A 241 2.58 -3.68 6.93
CA TRP A 241 1.49 -4.64 7.09
C TRP A 241 1.82 -5.70 8.15
N PRO A 242 0.83 -6.33 8.79
CA PRO A 242 -0.54 -5.83 8.92
C PRO A 242 -0.55 -4.54 9.74
N ALA A 243 -1.62 -3.75 9.60
CA ALA A 243 -1.87 -2.54 10.38
C ALA A 243 -3.07 -2.77 11.34
N PRO A 244 -2.83 -3.29 12.55
CA PRO A 244 -3.89 -3.53 13.53
C PRO A 244 -4.43 -2.21 14.11
N LEU A 245 -5.74 -2.17 14.42
CA LEU A 245 -6.42 -0.97 14.91
C LEU A 245 -5.78 -0.41 16.19
N GLU A 246 -5.28 -1.28 17.07
CA GLU A 246 -4.65 -0.90 18.34
C GLU A 246 -3.35 -0.10 18.15
N LEU A 247 -2.73 -0.17 16.97
CA LEU A 247 -1.50 0.53 16.67
C LEU A 247 -1.68 1.64 15.63
N GLU A 248 -2.85 1.72 14.97
CA GLU A 248 -3.12 2.60 13.82
C GLU A 248 -2.71 4.05 14.10
N ALA A 249 -3.23 4.66 15.17
CA ALA A 249 -2.87 6.03 15.56
C ALA A 249 -1.36 6.22 15.73
N SER A 250 -0.72 5.35 16.51
CA SER A 250 0.71 5.49 16.79
C SER A 250 1.61 5.20 15.60
N MET A 251 1.16 4.38 14.64
CA MET A 251 1.92 4.12 13.42
C MET A 251 1.76 5.27 12.41
N LEU A 252 0.56 5.88 12.30
CA LEU A 252 0.35 7.10 11.52
C LEU A 252 1.17 8.26 12.12
N GLU A 253 1.16 8.42 13.44
CA GLU A 253 2.00 9.38 14.14
C GLU A 253 3.49 9.10 13.92
N ALA A 254 3.92 7.84 13.91
CA ALA A 254 5.30 7.46 13.57
C ALA A 254 5.69 7.81 12.12
N GLY A 255 4.73 8.14 11.26
CA GLY A 255 4.93 8.50 9.87
C GLY A 255 4.91 7.31 8.92
N PHE A 256 4.14 6.27 9.24
CA PHE A 256 4.04 5.06 8.44
C PHE A 256 2.78 5.08 7.57
N SER A 257 2.91 4.57 6.35
CA SER A 257 1.77 4.21 5.52
C SER A 257 1.29 2.82 5.91
N LEU A 258 0.00 2.69 6.17
CA LEU A 258 -0.61 1.49 6.73
C LEU A 258 -1.34 0.72 5.64
N ILE A 259 -0.96 -0.55 5.45
CA ILE A 259 -1.72 -1.49 4.63
C ILE A 259 -2.65 -2.25 5.59
N SER A 260 -3.92 -1.88 5.59
CA SER A 260 -4.88 -2.29 6.63
C SER A 260 -6.00 -3.14 6.06
N ASP A 261 -6.30 -4.22 6.76
CA ASP A 261 -7.48 -5.06 6.52
C ASP A 261 -8.76 -4.46 7.12
N ASN A 262 -8.64 -3.45 7.99
CA ASN A 262 -9.77 -2.89 8.73
C ASN A 262 -10.40 -1.74 7.92
N MET A 263 -11.25 -2.06 6.94
CA MET A 263 -11.90 -1.06 6.09
C MET A 263 -13.39 -0.85 6.39
N ASP A 264 -13.90 -1.35 7.52
CA ASP A 264 -15.30 -1.11 7.92
C ASP A 264 -15.54 0.37 8.26
N PRO A 265 -16.42 1.09 7.51
CA PRO A 265 -16.68 2.52 7.73
C PRO A 265 -17.42 2.81 9.03
N ARG A 266 -17.93 1.79 9.73
CA ARG A 266 -18.58 1.93 11.03
C ARG A 266 -17.58 2.02 12.18
N VAL A 267 -16.31 1.66 11.95
CA VAL A 267 -15.25 1.82 12.94
C VAL A 267 -14.84 3.28 12.98
N VAL A 268 -15.51 4.05 13.84
CA VAL A 268 -15.31 5.50 14.02
C VAL A 268 -14.43 5.84 15.22
N SER A 269 -14.14 4.85 16.05
CA SER A 269 -13.30 4.95 17.24
C SER A 269 -12.20 3.91 17.17
N LEU A 270 -10.99 4.30 17.55
CA LEU A 270 -9.88 3.40 17.74
C LEU A 270 -9.91 2.77 19.15
N PRO A 271 -9.24 1.62 19.36
CA PRO A 271 -9.22 0.95 20.66
C PRO A 271 -8.64 1.77 21.81
N ASP A 272 -7.85 2.81 21.52
CA ASP A 272 -7.32 3.76 22.50
C ASP A 272 -8.31 4.89 22.85
N GLY A 273 -9.50 4.89 22.24
CA GLY A 273 -10.55 5.87 22.44
C GLY A 273 -10.46 7.09 21.52
N GLY A 274 -9.44 7.20 20.67
CA GLY A 274 -9.32 8.28 19.69
C GLY A 274 -10.28 8.12 18.52
N ALA A 275 -10.63 9.22 17.85
CA ALA A 275 -11.44 9.15 16.63
C ALA A 275 -10.64 8.55 15.46
N ARG A 276 -11.29 7.67 14.69
CA ARG A 276 -10.66 7.06 13.51
C ARG A 276 -10.90 7.92 12.28
N TRP A 277 -9.85 8.53 11.76
CA TRP A 277 -9.89 9.24 10.48
C TRP A 277 -9.19 8.44 9.38
N SER A 278 -9.95 7.98 8.39
CA SER A 278 -9.45 7.06 7.36
C SER A 278 -8.68 7.74 6.22
N ARG A 279 -8.63 9.07 6.19
CA ARG A 279 -7.99 9.85 5.12
C ARG A 279 -6.88 10.80 5.63
N PRO A 280 -5.93 10.35 6.47
CA PRO A 280 -4.96 11.23 7.11
C PRO A 280 -4.04 11.95 6.12
N ALA A 281 -3.86 11.44 4.90
CA ALA A 281 -3.05 12.10 3.86
C ALA A 281 -3.89 12.88 2.85
N SER A 282 -4.92 12.22 2.31
CA SER A 282 -5.72 12.68 1.17
C SER A 282 -6.74 13.75 1.57
N GLN A 283 -7.11 13.82 2.84
CA GLN A 283 -7.97 14.85 3.41
C GLN A 283 -7.60 15.06 4.89
N PRO A 284 -6.46 15.68 5.19
CA PRO A 284 -5.96 15.78 6.56
C PRO A 284 -6.88 16.68 7.42
N LEU A 285 -7.12 16.24 8.66
CA LEU A 285 -7.79 17.07 9.67
C LEU A 285 -6.91 18.26 10.07
N ASP A 286 -7.53 19.42 10.21
CA ASP A 286 -6.95 20.56 10.93
C ASP A 286 -7.11 20.40 12.45
N GLU A 287 -6.58 21.35 13.22
CA GLU A 287 -6.58 21.29 14.68
C GLU A 287 -7.99 21.35 15.27
N GLU A 288 -8.86 22.22 14.72
CA GLU A 288 -10.23 22.37 15.20
C GLU A 288 -11.02 21.06 15.06
N TRP A 289 -10.90 20.40 13.90
CA TRP A 289 -11.55 19.11 13.69
C TRP A 289 -10.97 17.99 14.55
N ARG A 290 -9.66 17.98 14.79
CA ARG A 290 -9.02 17.02 15.71
C ARG A 290 -9.58 17.18 17.11
N GLU A 291 -9.54 18.40 17.65
CA GLU A 291 -10.06 18.70 18.99
C GLU A 291 -11.55 18.34 19.11
N ARG A 292 -12.37 18.69 18.11
CA ARG A 292 -13.81 18.38 18.09
C ARG A 292 -14.08 16.88 18.08
N LEU A 293 -13.32 16.11 17.30
CA LEU A 293 -13.48 14.65 17.22
C LEU A 293 -12.98 13.93 18.49
N ASP A 294 -11.87 14.39 19.06
CA ASP A 294 -11.30 13.82 20.28
C ASP A 294 -12.18 14.09 21.51
N ALA A 295 -12.86 15.24 21.57
CA ALA A 295 -13.78 15.59 22.64
C ALA A 295 -15.18 14.94 22.49
N ALA A 296 -15.53 14.44 21.30
CA ALA A 296 -16.86 13.91 21.01
C ALA A 296 -17.10 12.52 21.63
N ALA A 297 -18.35 12.27 22.00
CA ALA A 297 -18.80 10.94 22.40
C ALA A 297 -18.86 9.99 21.19
N ASP A 298 -18.61 8.70 21.41
CA ASP A 298 -18.65 7.67 20.35
C ASP A 298 -19.95 7.68 19.51
N SER A 299 -21.09 7.98 20.14
CA SER A 299 -22.38 8.07 19.45
C SER A 299 -22.49 9.21 18.44
N GLU A 300 -21.67 10.26 18.59
CA GLU A 300 -21.68 11.46 17.74
C GLU A 300 -20.59 11.41 16.67
N ARG A 301 -19.54 10.60 16.87
CA ARG A 301 -18.36 10.55 16.00
C ARG A 301 -18.68 10.21 14.55
N ALA A 302 -19.66 9.34 14.30
CA ALA A 302 -20.04 8.98 12.93
C ALA A 302 -20.54 10.20 12.14
N ASP A 303 -21.39 11.03 12.75
CA ASP A 303 -21.92 12.24 12.12
C ASP A 303 -20.83 13.31 11.97
N LEU A 304 -19.96 13.45 12.98
CA LEU A 304 -18.83 14.39 12.93
C LEU A 304 -17.79 14.02 11.87
N ILE A 305 -17.45 12.74 11.71
CA ILE A 305 -16.53 12.28 10.66
C ILE A 305 -17.11 12.58 9.28
N LYS A 306 -18.42 12.39 9.11
CA LYS A 306 -19.10 12.73 7.87
C LYS A 306 -19.04 14.25 7.62
N GLU A 307 -19.38 15.06 8.61
CA GLU A 307 -19.33 16.52 8.53
C GLU A 307 -17.91 17.03 8.24
N ALA A 308 -16.88 16.45 8.87
CA ALA A 308 -15.47 16.75 8.59
C ALA A 308 -15.11 16.40 7.14
N GLY A 309 -15.59 15.26 6.64
CA GLY A 309 -15.36 14.80 5.27
C GLY A 309 -16.04 15.66 4.20
N GLU A 310 -17.13 16.33 4.53
CA GLU A 310 -17.84 17.25 3.64
C GLU A 310 -17.30 18.69 3.72
N SER A 311 -16.70 19.07 4.85
CA SER A 311 -16.26 20.45 5.11
C SER A 311 -14.77 20.69 4.79
N LEU A 312 -13.92 19.68 4.98
CA LEU A 312 -12.48 19.82 4.76
C LEU A 312 -12.09 19.64 3.29
N PRO A 313 -11.17 20.47 2.77
CA PRO A 313 -10.68 20.26 1.41
C PRO A 313 -9.81 19.00 1.36
N THR A 314 -9.98 18.24 0.27
CA THR A 314 -9.06 17.18 -0.12
C THR A 314 -7.67 17.73 -0.45
N TRP A 315 -6.70 16.86 -0.69
CA TRP A 315 -5.33 17.26 -1.00
C TRP A 315 -5.25 18.17 -2.24
N SER A 316 -5.98 17.85 -3.30
CA SER A 316 -6.00 18.63 -4.54
C SER A 316 -6.77 19.94 -4.40
N GLU A 317 -7.80 19.98 -3.57
CA GLU A 317 -8.53 21.20 -3.24
C GLU A 317 -7.78 22.09 -2.25
N SER A 318 -6.80 21.53 -1.51
CA SER A 318 -6.03 22.27 -0.52
C SER A 318 -5.12 23.31 -1.18
N GLY A 319 -5.17 24.53 -0.68
CA GLY A 319 -4.28 25.61 -1.11
C GLY A 319 -2.80 25.29 -0.85
N VAL A 320 -1.91 25.89 -1.64
CA VAL A 320 -0.45 25.69 -1.57
C VAL A 320 0.10 25.93 -0.16
N SER A 321 -0.40 26.95 0.54
CA SER A 321 0.03 27.27 1.92
C SER A 321 -0.29 26.13 2.90
N ARG A 322 -1.48 25.53 2.81
CA ARG A 322 -1.90 24.42 3.66
C ARG A 322 -1.06 23.18 3.40
N ARG A 323 -0.91 22.80 2.11
CA ARG A 323 -0.06 21.67 1.69
C ARG A 323 1.38 21.84 2.18
N ARG A 324 1.95 23.04 1.99
CA ARG A 324 3.29 23.40 2.50
C ARG A 324 3.39 23.21 4.01
N GLY A 325 2.44 23.75 4.79
CA GLY A 325 2.44 23.62 6.24
C GLY A 325 2.52 22.16 6.70
N ILE A 326 1.68 21.31 6.10
CA ILE A 326 1.63 19.87 6.39
C ILE A 326 2.96 19.19 6.08
N VAL A 327 3.51 19.36 4.87
CA VAL A 327 4.75 18.66 4.48
C VAL A 327 5.98 19.18 5.21
N VAL A 328 6.01 20.46 5.59
CA VAL A 328 7.10 21.03 6.38
C VAL A 328 7.09 20.49 7.81
N GLU A 329 5.93 20.43 8.45
CA GLU A 329 5.77 19.78 9.76
C GLU A 329 6.28 18.34 9.69
N GLN A 330 5.74 17.58 8.74
CA GLN A 330 6.06 16.18 8.54
C GLN A 330 7.56 15.98 8.27
N GLY A 331 8.14 16.79 7.39
CA GLY A 331 9.55 16.71 7.03
C GLY A 331 10.48 17.01 8.20
N ARG A 332 10.16 18.00 9.03
CA ARG A 332 10.92 18.31 10.24
C ARG A 332 10.82 17.18 11.26
N ARG A 333 9.60 16.73 11.57
CA ARG A 333 9.35 15.67 12.57
C ARG A 333 9.97 14.33 12.18
N MET A 334 10.03 14.02 10.89
CA MET A 334 10.51 12.74 10.36
C MET A 334 11.90 12.82 9.71
N PHE A 335 12.64 13.91 9.92
CA PHE A 335 14.01 14.11 9.45
C PHE A 335 14.19 13.93 7.93
N TRP A 336 13.27 14.46 7.13
CA TRP A 336 13.39 14.39 5.67
C TRP A 336 14.66 15.10 5.19
N THR A 337 15.24 14.59 4.10
CA THR A 337 16.42 15.22 3.49
C THR A 337 16.03 16.38 2.57
N GLY A 338 16.89 17.41 2.51
CA GLY A 338 16.67 18.59 1.67
C GLY A 338 16.11 19.77 2.46
N SER A 339 15.54 20.73 1.74
CA SER A 339 14.95 21.94 2.30
C SER A 339 13.42 21.87 2.33
N GLU A 340 12.81 22.73 3.14
CA GLU A 340 11.36 22.91 3.20
C GLU A 340 10.76 23.28 1.84
N ASP A 341 11.46 24.10 1.06
CA ASP A 341 11.05 24.47 -0.30
C ASP A 341 11.03 23.27 -1.24
N LYS A 342 12.01 22.37 -1.10
CA LYS A 342 12.04 21.12 -1.87
C LYS A 342 10.81 20.27 -1.53
N TRP A 343 10.50 20.09 -0.25
CA TRP A 343 9.34 19.28 0.16
C TRP A 343 8.02 19.90 -0.27
N ALA A 344 7.92 21.23 -0.23
CA ALA A 344 6.75 21.96 -0.69
C ALA A 344 6.54 21.84 -2.20
N ALA A 345 7.60 21.99 -3.00
CA ALA A 345 7.51 21.79 -4.45
C ALA A 345 7.13 20.35 -4.80
N GLU A 346 7.70 19.38 -4.09
CA GLU A 346 7.33 17.97 -4.24
C GLU A 346 5.86 17.66 -3.90
N ALA A 347 5.23 18.49 -3.07
CA ALA A 347 3.83 18.37 -2.66
C ALA A 347 2.85 18.89 -3.72
N GLU A 348 3.34 19.63 -4.73
CA GLU A 348 2.53 20.13 -5.84
C GLU A 348 2.19 19.04 -6.85
N GLY A 349 3.13 18.13 -7.13
CA GLY A 349 2.93 16.98 -8.02
C GLY A 349 2.13 15.83 -7.41
N GLY A 350 2.01 15.78 -6.08
CA GLY A 350 1.25 14.76 -5.36
C GLY A 350 1.71 14.60 -3.92
N LEU A 351 1.08 13.71 -3.17
CA LEU A 351 1.47 13.44 -1.78
C LEU A 351 2.89 12.86 -1.70
N PRO A 352 3.82 13.44 -0.92
CA PRO A 352 5.15 12.87 -0.75
C PRO A 352 5.12 11.42 -0.23
N TRP A 353 6.08 10.59 -0.66
CA TRP A 353 6.16 9.19 -0.22
C TRP A 353 6.36 9.05 1.29
N GLY A 354 7.03 10.03 1.91
CA GLY A 354 7.26 10.06 3.36
C GLY A 354 6.01 10.38 4.19
N SER A 355 4.92 10.85 3.57
CA SER A 355 3.66 11.18 4.24
C SER A 355 2.89 9.91 4.63
N PRO A 356 2.43 9.78 5.89
CA PRO A 356 1.68 8.61 6.35
C PRO A 356 0.31 8.56 5.68
N ARG A 357 -0.10 7.36 5.25
CA ARG A 357 -1.38 7.09 4.57
C ARG A 357 -2.10 5.93 5.24
N LEU A 358 -3.42 5.89 5.18
CA LEU A 358 -4.19 4.65 5.41
C LEU A 358 -4.60 4.06 4.05
N ILE A 359 -4.27 2.79 3.80
CA ILE A 359 -4.47 2.14 2.50
C ILE A 359 -5.22 0.83 2.71
N GLY A 360 -6.30 0.64 1.95
CA GLY A 360 -7.09 -0.60 1.97
C GLY A 360 -6.33 -1.76 1.37
N HIS A 361 -5.98 -2.78 2.17
CA HIS A 361 -5.34 -4.01 1.70
C HIS A 361 -6.33 -4.79 0.82
N ARG A 362 -5.96 -5.11 -0.43
CA ARG A 362 -6.86 -5.75 -1.42
C ARG A 362 -8.22 -5.07 -1.54
N GLY A 363 -8.27 -3.75 -1.33
CA GLY A 363 -9.50 -2.96 -1.28
C GLY A 363 -10.09 -2.83 0.12
N ALA A 364 -10.63 -3.93 0.66
CA ALA A 364 -11.44 -3.91 1.88
C ALA A 364 -10.95 -4.90 2.96
N GLY A 365 -9.71 -5.36 2.84
CA GLY A 365 -9.12 -6.39 3.69
C GLY A 365 -9.27 -7.81 3.14
N VAL A 366 -8.49 -8.72 3.70
CA VAL A 366 -8.56 -10.15 3.38
C VAL A 366 -9.96 -10.71 3.63
N THR A 367 -10.44 -11.52 2.69
CA THR A 367 -11.67 -12.31 2.84
C THR A 367 -11.33 -13.80 2.73
N ASP A 368 -11.87 -14.62 3.63
CA ASP A 368 -11.59 -16.06 3.73
C ASP A 368 -11.98 -16.88 2.48
#